data_AF-A0A2R4ZQA7-F1
#
_entry.id   AF-A0A2R4ZQA7-F1
#
_cell.length_a   1.000
_cell.length_b   1.000
_cell.length_c   1.000
_cell.angle_alpha   90.00
_cell.angle_beta   90.00
_cell.angle_gamma   90.00
#
_symmetry.space_group_name_H-M   'P 1'
#
loop_
_entity.id
_entity.type
_entity.pdbx_description
1 polymer ?
#
loop_
_entity_poly.entity_id
_entity_poly.type
_entity_poly.pdbx_seq_one_letter_code
_entity_poly.pdbx_strand_id
1 'polypeptide(L)'
;MVTNLPPEARSKFAKYQEAKTPEEKLQALQEFLSAVPKHKGTENLVRWARRRMAELREEIESRRSRKGGGGPSLFTIERTGAAQLIMIGFTKSGKTALLGRLTNAKVTPSDIPYSTRIPIPGMLDYEDIQFQLVEAPSIIRGDRDSRWNRRSIGLLRNADGALIVIDLSQNPSEDYKELVEILEEEDIRITKPRGYAVVEKDQGSPGIRIIYNGKLIDGTSEDVKKILEGYRIYRATVKLYGEVTLDDIENAVMGTIIYRPSIVMGNKADLDDGSKCEELRKTVPPEIPVICCSALTGKGLENVGRVIFERLEIMRIYTKPVNAEPSKKPLVIKKGSTVLEVAKAIHKDLYRGFKYARIWGPSANYPGERVGSDHILKDGDIVEIHAA
;
A
#
# COMPACT_ATOMS: atom_id res chain seq x y z
N MET A 1 -21.80 -3.32 15.96
CA MET A 1 -22.24 -3.16 17.38
C MET A 1 -21.26 -2.22 18.03
N VAL A 2 -21.73 -1.09 18.56
CA VAL A 2 -20.89 -0.05 19.18
C VAL A 2 -20.07 -0.66 20.31
N THR A 3 -18.74 -0.63 20.19
CA THR A 3 -17.81 -1.19 21.18
C THR A 3 -17.90 -0.38 22.46
N ASN A 4 -18.78 -0.77 23.39
CA ASN A 4 -18.94 -0.08 24.66
C ASN A 4 -17.75 -0.42 25.58
N LEU A 5 -16.61 0.20 25.32
CA LEU A 5 -15.39 0.03 26.11
C LEU A 5 -15.61 0.56 27.53
N PRO A 6 -15.12 -0.16 28.58
CA PRO A 6 -15.11 0.38 29.93
C PRO A 6 -14.38 1.73 30.00
N PRO A 7 -14.80 2.65 30.89
CA PRO A 7 -14.17 3.96 31.05
C PRO A 7 -12.65 3.88 31.28
N GLU A 8 -12.21 2.84 31.99
CA GLU A 8 -10.79 2.55 32.25
C GLU A 8 -10.03 2.23 30.95
N ALA A 9 -10.57 1.35 30.11
CA ALA A 9 -9.98 1.01 28.82
C ALA A 9 -9.89 2.24 27.90
N ARG A 10 -10.94 3.08 27.86
CA ARG A 10 -10.93 4.34 27.09
C ARG A 10 -9.83 5.29 27.55
N SER A 11 -9.59 5.38 28.86
CA SER A 11 -8.54 6.22 29.43
C SER A 11 -7.14 5.76 29.01
N LYS A 12 -6.89 4.45 29.08
CA LYS A 12 -5.61 3.87 28.70
C LYS A 12 -5.36 3.95 27.19
N PHE A 13 -6.40 3.88 26.36
CA PHE A 13 -6.29 4.10 24.92
C PHE A 13 -5.90 5.55 24.57
N ALA A 14 -6.43 6.54 25.30
CA ALA A 14 -6.05 7.94 25.10
C ALA A 14 -4.56 8.17 25.38
N LYS A 15 -4.01 7.56 26.44
CA LYS A 15 -2.56 7.60 26.70
C LYS A 15 -1.74 7.09 25.51
N TYR A 16 -2.21 6.03 24.84
CA TYR A 16 -1.56 5.52 23.62
C TYR A 16 -1.58 6.53 22.48
N GLN A 17 -2.69 7.27 22.30
CA GLN A 17 -2.79 8.29 21.26
C GLN A 17 -1.90 9.51 21.54
N GLU A 18 -1.74 9.89 22.80
CA GLU A 18 -0.91 11.03 23.24
C GLU A 18 0.59 10.70 23.27
N ALA A 19 0.93 9.42 23.44
CA ALA A 19 2.30 8.95 23.48
C ALA A 19 3.07 9.31 22.20
N LYS A 20 4.29 9.85 22.37
CA LYS A 20 5.10 10.35 21.24
C LYS A 20 6.16 9.34 20.82
N THR A 21 6.69 8.57 21.77
CA THR A 21 7.74 7.57 21.52
C THR A 21 7.16 6.16 21.33
N PRO A 22 7.84 5.28 20.56
CA PRO A 22 7.42 3.88 20.45
C PRO A 22 7.36 3.15 21.79
N GLU A 23 8.26 3.47 22.72
CA GLU A 23 8.33 2.90 24.07
C GLU A 23 7.11 3.28 24.91
N GLU A 24 6.75 4.56 24.95
CA GLU A 24 5.53 5.04 25.62
C GLU A 24 4.28 4.42 25.00
N LYS A 25 4.23 4.34 23.67
CA LYS A 25 3.11 3.71 22.95
C LYS A 25 2.97 2.23 23.30
N LEU A 26 4.08 1.51 23.42
CA LEU A 26 4.08 0.09 23.77
C LEU A 26 3.53 -0.12 25.18
N GLN A 27 4.00 0.67 26.14
CA GLN A 27 3.54 0.61 27.52
C GLN A 27 2.05 0.97 27.62
N ALA A 28 1.62 2.05 26.97
CA ALA A 28 0.22 2.47 26.98
C ALA A 28 -0.71 1.41 26.36
N LEU A 29 -0.27 0.69 25.32
CA LEU A 29 -1.03 -0.43 24.74
C LEU A 29 -1.11 -1.65 25.66
N GLN A 30 -0.04 -1.95 26.41
CA GLN A 30 -0.06 -3.03 27.41
C GLN A 30 -1.07 -2.73 28.53
N GLU A 31 -1.04 -1.49 29.03
CA GLU A 31 -2.02 -1.01 30.00
C GLU A 31 -3.44 -1.07 29.42
N PHE A 32 -3.62 -0.61 28.19
CA PHE A 32 -4.91 -0.66 27.51
C PHE A 32 -5.46 -2.08 27.43
N LEU A 33 -4.69 -3.02 26.90
CA LEU A 33 -5.09 -4.42 26.76
C LEU A 33 -5.46 -5.10 28.08
N SER A 34 -4.87 -4.68 29.21
CA SER A 34 -5.22 -5.22 30.51
C SER A 34 -6.61 -4.78 30.98
N ALA A 35 -7.12 -3.66 30.48
CA ALA A 35 -8.45 -3.13 30.81
C ALA A 35 -9.55 -3.48 29.78
N VAL A 36 -9.20 -4.05 28.61
CA VAL A 36 -10.20 -4.42 27.59
C VAL A 36 -10.88 -5.75 27.96
N PRO A 37 -12.23 -5.81 28.08
CA PRO A 37 -12.96 -7.06 28.24
C PRO A 37 -12.71 -7.99 27.06
N LYS A 38 -12.56 -9.31 27.28
CA LYS A 38 -12.31 -10.28 26.20
C LYS A 38 -13.60 -10.98 25.80
N HIS A 39 -14.40 -10.34 24.95
CA HIS A 39 -15.65 -10.89 24.42
C HIS A 39 -15.78 -10.56 22.93
N LYS A 40 -16.76 -11.15 22.24
CA LYS A 40 -16.94 -11.01 20.77
C LYS A 40 -16.95 -9.56 20.29
N GLY A 41 -17.51 -8.63 21.08
CA GLY A 41 -17.55 -7.19 20.73
C GLY A 41 -16.22 -6.44 20.77
N THR A 42 -15.15 -6.99 21.35
CA THR A 42 -13.83 -6.32 21.51
C THR A 42 -12.70 -7.09 20.81
N GLU A 43 -13.03 -8.14 20.08
CA GLU A 43 -12.06 -9.04 19.47
C GLU A 43 -11.14 -8.30 18.48
N ASN A 44 -11.72 -7.48 17.60
CA ASN A 44 -10.98 -6.68 16.63
C ASN A 44 -10.01 -5.70 17.32
N LEU A 45 -10.46 -5.07 18.39
CA LEU A 45 -9.67 -4.11 19.16
C LEU A 45 -8.51 -4.78 19.91
N VAL A 46 -8.73 -5.97 20.46
CA VAL A 46 -7.68 -6.79 21.09
C VAL A 46 -6.66 -7.26 20.06
N ARG A 47 -7.11 -7.73 18.89
CA ARG A 47 -6.24 -8.12 17.76
C ARG A 47 -5.36 -6.95 17.33
N TRP A 48 -5.97 -5.79 17.08
CA TRP A 48 -5.26 -4.55 16.76
C TRP A 48 -4.20 -4.18 17.79
N ALA A 49 -4.57 -4.16 19.08
CA ALA A 49 -3.64 -3.75 20.13
C ALA A 49 -2.44 -4.70 20.24
N ARG A 50 -2.68 -6.03 20.14
CA ARG A 50 -1.62 -7.05 20.14
C ARG A 50 -0.66 -6.88 18.97
N ARG A 51 -1.22 -6.67 17.78
CA ARG A 51 -0.46 -6.43 16.56
C ARG A 51 0.40 -5.16 16.67
N ARG A 52 -0.21 -4.07 17.11
CA ARG A 52 0.48 -2.79 17.26
C ARG A 52 1.62 -2.85 18.27
N MET A 53 1.45 -3.59 19.37
CA MET A 53 2.55 -3.85 20.30
C MET A 53 3.70 -4.63 19.66
N ALA A 54 3.42 -5.60 18.78
CA ALA A 54 4.47 -6.33 18.08
C ALA A 54 5.28 -5.43 17.14
N GLU A 55 4.60 -4.59 16.35
CA GLU A 55 5.22 -3.59 15.48
C GLU A 55 6.12 -2.63 16.28
N LEU A 56 5.62 -2.10 17.41
CA LEU A 56 6.37 -1.17 18.26
C LEU A 56 7.61 -1.83 18.88
N ARG A 57 7.52 -3.10 19.29
CA ARG A 57 8.69 -3.84 19.81
C ARG A 57 9.78 -3.97 18.74
N GLU A 58 9.40 -4.29 17.51
CA GLU A 58 10.34 -4.39 16.40
C GLU A 58 10.93 -3.01 16.03
N GLU A 59 10.12 -1.96 16.05
CA GLU A 59 10.59 -0.59 15.84
C GLU A 59 11.63 -0.19 16.91
N ILE A 60 11.37 -0.47 18.18
CA ILE A 60 12.31 -0.22 19.29
C ILE A 60 13.61 -0.99 19.11
N GLU A 61 13.52 -2.29 18.75
CA GLU A 61 14.68 -3.14 18.48
C GLU A 61 15.52 -2.57 17.32
N SER A 62 14.87 -2.14 16.24
CA SER A 62 15.53 -1.53 15.07
C SER A 62 16.18 -0.17 15.38
N ARG A 63 15.58 0.63 16.27
CA ARG A 63 16.13 1.91 16.71
C ARG A 63 17.35 1.70 17.62
N ARG A 64 17.33 0.67 18.46
CA ARG A 64 18.46 0.29 19.31
C ARG A 64 19.64 -0.22 18.48
N SER A 65 19.39 -1.03 17.46
CA SER A 65 20.46 -1.51 16.56
C SER A 65 21.10 -0.40 15.74
N ARG A 66 20.32 0.61 15.29
CA ARG A 66 20.84 1.80 14.60
C ARG A 66 21.72 2.70 15.48
N LYS A 67 21.43 2.83 16.78
CA LYS A 67 22.26 3.62 17.72
C LYS A 67 23.58 2.93 18.08
N GLY A 68 23.70 1.61 17.90
CA GLY A 68 24.89 0.82 18.20
C GLY A 68 25.88 0.65 17.05
N GLY A 69 25.79 1.45 15.97
CA GLY A 69 26.66 1.28 14.79
C GLY A 69 26.35 0.03 13.96
N GLY A 70 25.20 -0.61 14.17
CA GLY A 70 24.72 -1.69 13.30
C GLY A 70 24.30 -1.12 11.95
N GLY A 71 24.82 -1.71 10.86
CA GLY A 71 24.51 -1.34 9.49
C GLY A 71 23.01 -1.34 9.14
N PRO A 72 22.65 -0.99 7.89
CA PRO A 72 21.25 -0.85 7.49
C PRO A 72 20.41 -2.06 7.90
N SER A 73 19.21 -1.78 8.42
CA SER A 73 18.21 -2.79 8.75
C SER A 73 18.06 -3.75 7.58
N LEU A 74 18.34 -5.04 7.80
CA LEU A 74 18.29 -6.10 6.78
C LEU A 74 16.92 -6.25 6.10
N PHE A 75 15.88 -5.56 6.58
CA PHE A 75 14.51 -5.58 6.06
C PHE A 75 14.04 -4.21 5.55
N THR A 76 14.92 -3.22 5.43
CA THR A 76 14.58 -1.92 4.85
C THR A 76 15.19 -1.81 3.46
N ILE A 77 14.37 -1.95 2.43
CA ILE A 77 14.78 -1.73 1.03
C ILE A 77 14.46 -0.30 0.65
N GLU A 78 15.47 0.44 0.19
CA GLU A 78 15.28 1.76 -0.39
C GLU A 78 14.44 1.66 -1.66
N ARG A 79 13.42 2.51 -1.76
CA ARG A 79 12.54 2.57 -2.92
C ARG A 79 13.32 3.11 -4.10
N THR A 80 13.28 2.39 -5.22
CA THR A 80 13.91 2.80 -6.48
C THR A 80 12.95 2.56 -7.65
N GLY A 81 13.22 3.22 -8.77
CA GLY A 81 12.36 3.14 -9.96
C GLY A 81 11.03 3.88 -9.82
N ALA A 82 10.09 3.54 -10.70
CA ALA A 82 8.76 4.14 -10.80
C ALA A 82 7.83 3.75 -9.65
N ALA A 83 7.96 2.52 -9.14
CA ALA A 83 7.20 1.99 -8.04
C ALA A 83 7.87 0.73 -7.47
N GLN A 84 7.65 0.47 -6.18
CA GLN A 84 8.06 -0.75 -5.50
C GLN A 84 6.86 -1.69 -5.33
N LEU A 85 6.98 -2.95 -5.79
CA LEU A 85 5.97 -3.99 -5.60
C LEU A 85 6.55 -5.16 -4.80
N ILE A 86 5.81 -5.62 -3.80
CA ILE A 86 6.21 -6.80 -3.00
C ILE A 86 5.58 -8.06 -3.60
N MET A 87 6.42 -9.06 -3.89
CA MET A 87 5.99 -10.39 -4.27
C MET A 87 5.66 -11.21 -3.02
N ILE A 88 4.40 -11.62 -2.88
CA ILE A 88 3.89 -12.34 -1.72
C ILE A 88 3.20 -13.63 -2.15
N GLY A 89 3.34 -14.70 -1.37
CA GLY A 89 2.79 -16.00 -1.69
C GLY A 89 3.41 -17.09 -0.82
N PHE A 90 2.81 -18.27 -0.81
CA PHE A 90 3.29 -19.40 -0.01
C PHE A 90 4.65 -19.91 -0.48
N THR A 91 5.30 -20.70 0.38
CA THR A 91 6.54 -21.41 0.05
C THR A 91 6.33 -22.29 -1.19
N LYS A 92 7.32 -22.36 -2.09
CA LYS A 92 7.29 -23.11 -3.38
C LYS A 92 6.33 -22.61 -4.47
N SER A 93 5.65 -21.48 -4.29
CA SER A 93 4.87 -20.80 -5.35
C SER A 93 5.72 -20.29 -6.54
N GLY A 94 7.05 -20.26 -6.40
CA GLY A 94 7.98 -19.86 -7.46
C GLY A 94 8.26 -18.36 -7.55
N LYS A 95 8.05 -17.60 -6.46
CA LYS A 95 8.43 -16.17 -6.35
C LYS A 95 9.86 -15.90 -6.81
N THR A 96 10.82 -16.64 -6.27
CA THR A 96 12.25 -16.54 -6.59
C THR A 96 12.52 -16.73 -8.09
N ALA A 97 11.89 -17.75 -8.70
CA ALA A 97 12.03 -18.03 -10.12
C ALA A 97 11.37 -16.94 -11.00
N LEU A 98 10.20 -16.44 -10.60
CA LEU A 98 9.55 -15.32 -11.27
C LEU A 98 10.39 -14.04 -11.18
N LEU A 99 10.95 -13.72 -10.01
CA LEU A 99 11.81 -12.55 -9.84
C LEU A 99 13.02 -12.64 -10.78
N GLY A 100 13.72 -13.77 -10.79
CA GLY A 100 14.88 -13.98 -11.68
C GLY A 100 14.52 -14.02 -13.17
N ARG A 101 13.28 -14.32 -13.53
CA ARG A 101 12.81 -14.32 -14.93
C ARG A 101 12.33 -12.95 -15.40
N LEU A 102 11.65 -12.21 -14.52
CA LEU A 102 11.14 -10.87 -14.80
C LEU A 102 12.21 -9.78 -14.72
N THR A 103 13.31 -10.06 -14.02
CA THR A 103 14.34 -9.07 -13.73
C THR A 103 15.73 -9.64 -14.01
N ASN A 104 16.71 -8.77 -14.21
CA ASN A 104 18.12 -9.18 -14.31
C ASN A 104 18.75 -9.52 -12.94
N ALA A 105 17.94 -9.81 -11.90
CA ALA A 105 18.46 -10.17 -10.59
C ALA A 105 19.22 -11.50 -10.67
N LYS A 106 20.44 -11.52 -10.13
CA LYS A 106 21.19 -12.77 -9.92
C LYS A 106 20.58 -13.51 -8.73
N VAL A 107 19.51 -14.27 -8.98
CA VAL A 107 18.81 -15.01 -7.95
C VAL A 107 19.38 -16.43 -7.87
N THR A 108 20.01 -16.79 -6.76
CA THR A 108 20.39 -18.18 -6.49
C THR A 108 19.24 -18.84 -5.73
N PRO A 109 18.53 -19.84 -6.31
CA PRO A 109 17.51 -20.57 -5.58
C PRO A 109 18.12 -21.24 -4.34
N SER A 110 17.55 -21.02 -3.16
CA SER A 110 17.90 -21.76 -1.95
C SER A 110 16.83 -22.80 -1.67
N ASP A 111 17.20 -24.09 -1.71
CA ASP A 111 16.28 -25.21 -1.46
C ASP A 111 15.97 -25.42 0.03
N ILE A 112 16.51 -24.57 0.91
CA ILE A 112 16.37 -24.70 2.36
C ILE A 112 15.14 -23.90 2.82
N PRO A 113 14.04 -24.55 3.25
CA PRO A 113 13.03 -23.86 4.06
C PRO A 113 13.74 -23.33 5.32
N TYR A 114 13.40 -22.11 5.76
CA TYR A 114 13.99 -21.45 6.94
C TYR A 114 15.35 -20.75 6.78
N SER A 115 15.89 -20.58 5.56
CA SER A 115 17.00 -19.62 5.37
C SER A 115 16.55 -18.20 5.72
N THR A 116 17.41 -17.42 6.39
CA THR A 116 17.24 -15.99 6.67
C THR A 116 17.19 -15.21 5.36
N ARG A 117 16.06 -15.26 4.65
CA ARG A 117 15.88 -14.57 3.37
C ARG A 117 15.71 -13.09 3.63
N ILE A 118 16.81 -12.37 3.49
CA ILE A 118 16.82 -10.93 3.26
C ILE A 118 15.94 -10.68 2.02
N PRO A 119 15.00 -9.72 2.05
CA PRO A 119 14.20 -9.38 0.89
C PRO A 119 15.08 -9.08 -0.35
N ILE A 120 14.76 -9.68 -1.50
CA ILE A 120 15.60 -9.59 -2.71
C ILE A 120 14.95 -8.62 -3.70
N PRO A 121 15.55 -7.45 -3.96
CA PRO A 121 15.08 -6.55 -5.01
C PRO A 121 15.55 -7.01 -6.39
N GLY A 122 14.71 -6.80 -7.40
CA GLY A 122 15.02 -6.95 -8.82
C GLY A 122 14.33 -5.84 -9.62
N MET A 123 14.99 -5.34 -10.66
CA MET A 123 14.45 -4.28 -11.51
C MET A 123 13.79 -4.90 -12.75
N LEU A 124 12.49 -4.66 -12.91
CA LEU A 124 11.72 -4.98 -14.11
C LEU A 124 11.69 -3.76 -15.02
N ASP A 125 12.24 -3.88 -16.22
CA ASP A 125 12.17 -2.84 -17.23
C ASP A 125 10.77 -2.76 -17.84
N TYR A 126 10.25 -1.54 -18.00
CA TYR A 126 9.00 -1.28 -18.71
C TYR A 126 9.13 0.05 -19.47
N GLU A 127 9.18 -0.04 -20.81
CA GLU A 127 9.45 1.11 -21.68
C GLU A 127 10.72 1.87 -21.23
N ASP A 128 10.58 3.11 -20.77
CA ASP A 128 11.66 4.00 -20.32
C ASP A 128 11.71 4.17 -18.79
N ILE A 129 10.98 3.33 -18.04
CA ILE A 129 10.99 3.28 -16.58
C ILE A 129 11.30 1.86 -16.08
N GLN A 130 11.55 1.75 -14.77
CA GLN A 130 11.78 0.47 -14.11
C GLN A 130 10.89 0.31 -12.89
N PHE A 131 10.34 -0.87 -12.67
CA PHE A 131 9.65 -1.24 -11.43
C PHE A 131 10.59 -2.05 -10.53
N GLN A 132 10.63 -1.71 -9.25
CA GLN A 132 11.38 -2.49 -8.25
C GLN A 132 10.48 -3.60 -7.72
N LEU A 133 10.72 -4.83 -8.16
CA LEU A 133 10.08 -6.02 -7.62
C LEU A 133 10.89 -6.51 -6.42
N VAL A 134 10.23 -6.80 -5.31
CA VAL A 134 10.90 -7.27 -4.10
C VAL A 134 10.31 -8.62 -3.71
N GLU A 135 11.14 -9.66 -3.72
CA GLU A 135 10.75 -10.94 -3.11
C GLU A 135 10.75 -10.79 -1.59
N ALA A 136 9.56 -10.86 -0.99
CA ALA A 136 9.43 -11.02 0.45
C ALA A 136 9.62 -12.48 0.88
N PRO A 137 10.07 -12.74 2.12
CA PRO A 137 10.04 -14.08 2.69
C PRO A 137 8.67 -14.74 2.52
N SER A 138 8.68 -16.02 2.15
CA SER A 138 7.44 -16.77 1.88
C SER A 138 6.54 -16.80 3.11
N ILE A 139 5.24 -16.65 2.91
CA ILE A 139 4.26 -16.87 3.98
C ILE A 139 4.22 -18.37 4.30
N ILE A 140 4.28 -18.69 5.59
CA ILE A 140 4.17 -20.07 6.09
C ILE A 140 2.73 -20.31 6.54
N ARG A 141 2.11 -21.40 6.04
CA ARG A 141 0.75 -21.80 6.42
C ARG A 141 0.68 -22.20 7.89
N GLY A 142 -0.39 -21.83 8.58
CA GLY A 142 -0.61 -22.19 9.98
C GLY A 142 0.29 -21.49 11.01
N ASP A 143 1.39 -20.86 10.62
CA ASP A 143 2.31 -20.13 11.50
C ASP A 143 2.00 -18.62 11.51
N ARG A 144 0.79 -18.31 11.99
CA ARG A 144 0.20 -16.95 11.98
C ARG A 144 0.92 -15.96 12.89
N ASP A 145 1.65 -16.44 13.90
CA ASP A 145 2.38 -15.60 14.86
C ASP A 145 3.87 -15.45 14.54
N SER A 146 4.34 -16.03 13.42
CA SER A 146 5.74 -15.95 13.03
C SER A 146 6.19 -14.51 12.82
N ARG A 147 7.36 -14.19 13.41
CA ARG A 147 8.14 -12.97 13.14
C ARG A 147 8.31 -12.73 11.63
N TRP A 148 8.28 -13.80 10.82
CA TRP A 148 8.46 -13.78 9.38
C TRP A 148 7.26 -13.23 8.62
N ASN A 149 6.05 -13.71 8.92
CA ASN A 149 4.83 -13.19 8.28
C ASN A 149 4.67 -11.70 8.57
N ARG A 150 4.91 -11.27 9.82
CA ARG A 150 4.89 -9.85 10.20
C ARG A 150 5.88 -9.00 9.40
N ARG A 151 7.10 -9.51 9.17
CA ARG A 151 8.13 -8.80 8.37
C ARG A 151 7.74 -8.69 6.90
N SER A 152 7.29 -9.77 6.28
CA SER A 152 6.85 -9.76 4.87
C SER A 152 5.67 -8.82 4.64
N ILE A 153 4.72 -8.81 5.58
CA ILE A 153 3.55 -7.94 5.55
C ILE A 153 3.93 -6.49 5.84
N GLY A 154 4.89 -6.24 6.74
CA GLY A 154 5.46 -4.92 7.01
C GLY A 154 6.11 -4.27 5.78
N LEU A 155 6.73 -5.07 4.90
CA LEU A 155 7.23 -4.58 3.60
C LEU A 155 6.07 -4.11 2.71
N LEU A 156 5.00 -4.90 2.63
CA LEU A 156 3.84 -4.58 1.79
C LEU A 156 3.14 -3.29 2.25
N ARG A 157 3.09 -3.02 3.56
CA ARG A 157 2.58 -1.75 4.10
C ARG A 157 3.34 -0.53 3.59
N ASN A 158 4.59 -0.67 3.21
CA ASN A 158 5.42 0.44 2.72
C ASN A 158 5.71 0.35 1.22
N ALA A 159 5.03 -0.52 0.48
CA ALA A 159 5.16 -0.61 -0.97
C ALA A 159 4.04 0.13 -1.69
N ASP A 160 4.20 0.31 -3.00
CA ASP A 160 3.20 0.93 -3.87
C ASP A 160 2.15 -0.08 -4.34
N GLY A 161 2.46 -1.38 -4.32
CA GLY A 161 1.54 -2.47 -4.68
C GLY A 161 2.04 -3.87 -4.31
N ALA A 162 1.24 -4.89 -4.64
CA ALA A 162 1.55 -6.29 -4.40
C ALA A 162 1.49 -7.14 -5.68
N LEU A 163 2.40 -8.11 -5.79
CA LEU A 163 2.31 -9.23 -6.73
C LEU A 163 2.02 -10.50 -5.94
N ILE A 164 0.77 -10.95 -5.96
CA ILE A 164 0.33 -12.16 -5.27
C ILE A 164 0.65 -13.36 -6.16
N VAL A 165 1.57 -14.22 -5.74
CA VAL A 165 2.02 -15.39 -6.51
C VAL A 165 1.35 -16.66 -5.99
N ILE A 166 0.57 -17.30 -6.86
CA ILE A 166 -0.19 -18.51 -6.60
C ILE A 166 0.36 -19.65 -7.46
N ASP A 167 0.46 -20.86 -6.90
CA ASP A 167 0.90 -22.05 -7.62
C ASP A 167 -0.28 -22.71 -8.34
N LEU A 168 -0.28 -22.74 -9.68
CA LEU A 168 -1.35 -23.37 -10.47
C LEU A 168 -1.30 -24.90 -10.46
N SER A 169 -0.19 -25.51 -10.03
CA SER A 169 -0.08 -26.98 -9.99
C SER A 169 -0.78 -27.64 -8.79
N GLN A 170 -1.42 -26.84 -7.93
CA GLN A 170 -2.05 -27.27 -6.68
C GLN A 170 -3.52 -26.84 -6.61
N ASN A 171 -3.96 -26.25 -5.50
CA ASN A 171 -5.30 -25.70 -5.28
C ASN A 171 -5.27 -24.16 -5.31
N PRO A 172 -5.22 -23.53 -6.50
CA PRO A 172 -4.98 -22.09 -6.60
C PRO A 172 -6.08 -21.24 -5.96
N SER A 173 -7.34 -21.69 -5.99
CA SER A 173 -8.45 -20.94 -5.37
C SER A 173 -8.39 -20.95 -3.85
N GLU A 174 -8.05 -22.09 -3.24
CA GLU A 174 -7.88 -22.20 -1.79
C GLU A 174 -6.67 -21.40 -1.34
N ASP A 175 -5.55 -21.53 -2.04
CA ASP A 175 -4.32 -20.80 -1.77
C ASP A 175 -4.53 -19.28 -1.86
N TYR A 176 -5.26 -18.82 -2.87
CA TYR A 176 -5.61 -17.41 -2.99
C TYR A 176 -6.46 -16.94 -1.81
N LYS A 177 -7.54 -17.66 -1.47
CA LYS A 177 -8.43 -17.30 -0.35
C LYS A 177 -7.67 -17.24 0.97
N GLU A 178 -6.86 -18.26 1.27
CA GLU A 178 -6.04 -18.31 2.49
C GLU A 178 -5.08 -17.13 2.55
N LEU A 179 -4.42 -16.77 1.44
CA LEU A 179 -3.51 -15.63 1.41
C LEU A 179 -4.23 -14.29 1.60
N VAL A 180 -5.42 -14.12 1.01
CA VAL A 180 -6.25 -12.93 1.19
C VAL A 180 -6.71 -12.80 2.64
N GLU A 181 -7.17 -13.89 3.25
CA GLU A 181 -7.55 -13.90 4.68
C GLU A 181 -6.38 -13.45 5.57
N ILE A 182 -5.17 -13.95 5.30
CA ILE A 182 -3.95 -13.53 6.04
C ILE A 182 -3.68 -12.04 5.86
N LEU A 183 -3.82 -11.51 4.64
CA LEU A 183 -3.65 -10.07 4.37
C LEU A 183 -4.71 -9.23 5.07
N GLU A 184 -5.97 -9.68 5.07
CA GLU A 184 -7.09 -8.97 5.69
C GLU A 184 -7.05 -8.99 7.21
N GLU A 185 -6.64 -10.11 7.82
CA GLU A 185 -6.33 -10.21 9.26
C GLU A 185 -5.22 -9.21 9.66
N GLU A 186 -4.36 -8.90 8.69
CA GLU A 186 -3.28 -7.93 8.80
C GLU A 186 -3.67 -6.57 8.20
N ASP A 187 -4.96 -6.24 8.15
CA ASP A 187 -5.49 -4.93 7.75
C ASP A 187 -4.93 -4.43 6.39
N ILE A 188 -4.59 -5.33 5.48
CA ILE A 188 -4.19 -5.01 4.11
C ILE A 188 -5.34 -5.42 3.19
N ARG A 189 -5.91 -4.44 2.49
CA ARG A 189 -6.93 -4.67 1.47
C ARG A 189 -6.29 -4.66 0.10
N ILE A 190 -6.70 -5.59 -0.75
CA ILE A 190 -6.20 -5.74 -2.13
C ILE A 190 -7.21 -5.27 -3.18
N THR A 191 -8.45 -5.05 -2.76
CA THR A 191 -9.54 -4.44 -3.53
C THR A 191 -9.66 -2.96 -3.18
N LYS A 192 -9.96 -2.13 -4.18
CA LYS A 192 -10.10 -0.68 -3.98
C LYS A 192 -11.34 -0.46 -3.10
N PRO A 193 -11.20 0.21 -1.94
CA PRO A 193 -12.35 0.44 -1.10
C PRO A 193 -13.31 1.39 -1.84
N ARG A 194 -14.62 1.15 -1.72
CA ARG A 194 -15.65 1.99 -2.37
C ARG A 194 -15.66 3.41 -1.81
N GLY A 195 -15.10 3.59 -0.63
CA GLY A 195 -14.80 4.87 -0.02
C GLY A 195 -13.81 4.73 1.11
N TYR A 196 -13.27 5.85 1.58
CA TYR A 196 -12.38 5.86 2.74
C TYR A 196 -12.59 7.13 3.56
N ALA A 197 -12.26 7.06 4.83
CA ALA A 197 -12.30 8.19 5.73
C ALA A 197 -10.88 8.65 6.10
N VAL A 198 -10.70 9.96 6.19
CA VAL A 198 -9.49 10.58 6.75
C VAL A 198 -9.89 11.34 7.99
N VAL A 199 -9.30 11.00 9.12
CA VAL A 199 -9.54 11.66 10.41
C VAL A 199 -8.33 12.54 10.75
N GLU A 200 -8.46 13.84 10.52
CA GLU A 200 -7.44 14.83 10.86
C GLU A 200 -7.77 15.41 12.24
N LYS A 201 -6.97 15.05 13.25
CA LYS A 201 -7.09 15.61 14.59
C LYS A 201 -6.49 17.03 14.58
N ASP A 202 -7.30 18.02 14.91
CA ASP A 202 -6.89 19.42 14.91
C ASP A 202 -7.33 20.09 16.21
N GLN A 203 -6.39 20.79 16.86
CA GLN A 203 -6.59 21.51 18.11
C GLN A 203 -7.42 22.78 17.92
N GLY A 204 -7.44 23.36 16.72
CA GLY A 204 -8.14 24.61 16.38
C GLY A 204 -9.60 24.46 15.93
N SER A 205 -10.06 23.23 15.67
CA SER A 205 -11.43 22.96 15.24
C SER A 205 -12.42 23.07 16.43
N PRO A 206 -13.57 23.75 16.29
CA PRO A 206 -14.53 23.97 17.39
C PRO A 206 -15.29 22.70 17.83
N GLY A 207 -15.02 21.54 17.19
CA GLY A 207 -15.65 20.26 17.45
C GLY A 207 -15.30 19.24 16.37
N ILE A 208 -16.13 18.22 16.20
CA ILE A 208 -16.04 17.26 15.09
C ILE A 208 -16.73 17.86 13.86
N ARG A 209 -15.95 18.17 12.82
CA ARG A 209 -16.46 18.61 11.51
C ARG A 209 -16.39 17.44 10.54
N ILE A 210 -17.48 17.15 9.84
CA ILE A 210 -17.53 16.11 8.81
C ILE A 210 -17.65 16.79 7.44
N ILE A 211 -16.76 16.43 6.52
CA ILE A 211 -16.74 16.90 5.12
C ILE A 211 -17.09 15.70 4.24
N TYR A 212 -18.15 15.86 3.46
CA TYR A 212 -18.65 14.82 2.56
C TYR A 212 -18.13 15.05 1.14
N ASN A 213 -17.17 14.24 0.73
CA ASN A 213 -16.71 14.05 -0.66
C ASN A 213 -17.23 12.71 -1.19
N GLY A 214 -18.50 12.42 -0.90
CA GLY A 214 -19.11 11.09 -1.08
C GLY A 214 -20.38 10.97 -0.21
N LYS A 215 -20.65 9.76 0.29
CA LYS A 215 -21.79 9.46 1.17
C LYS A 215 -21.41 8.45 2.25
N LEU A 216 -22.02 8.60 3.44
CA LEU A 216 -22.03 7.60 4.50
C LEU A 216 -23.24 6.68 4.24
N ILE A 217 -23.01 5.38 4.05
CA ILE A 217 -24.05 4.46 3.54
C ILE A 217 -24.81 3.67 4.61
N ASP A 218 -24.25 3.55 5.82
CA ASP A 218 -24.74 2.69 6.90
C ASP A 218 -24.86 3.43 8.25
N GLY A 219 -24.92 4.76 8.24
CA GLY A 219 -24.99 5.54 9.46
C GLY A 219 -25.26 7.02 9.26
N THR A 220 -25.33 7.75 10.37
CA THR A 220 -25.53 9.20 10.38
C THR A 220 -24.29 9.94 10.84
N SER A 221 -24.26 11.26 10.64
CA SER A 221 -23.21 12.13 11.21
C SER A 221 -23.11 12.02 12.73
N GLU A 222 -24.21 11.68 13.41
CA GLU A 222 -24.23 11.51 14.87
C GLU A 222 -23.55 10.21 15.29
N ASP A 223 -23.69 9.15 14.51
CA ASP A 223 -23.00 7.87 14.76
C ASP A 223 -21.48 8.02 14.56
N VAL A 224 -21.07 8.78 13.53
CA VAL A 224 -19.66 9.15 13.32
C VAL A 224 -19.10 9.89 14.54
N LYS A 225 -19.84 10.88 15.07
CA LYS A 225 -19.43 11.62 16.28
C LYS A 225 -19.32 10.69 17.48
N LYS A 226 -20.30 9.82 17.71
CA LYS A 226 -20.27 8.83 18.81
C LYS A 226 -19.06 7.91 18.74
N ILE A 227 -18.68 7.45 17.54
CA ILE A 227 -17.46 6.65 17.33
C ILE A 227 -16.24 7.46 17.77
N LEU A 228 -16.06 8.67 17.24
CA LEU A 228 -14.92 9.54 17.56
C LEU A 228 -14.86 9.90 19.06
N GLU A 229 -15.99 10.24 19.67
CA GLU A 229 -16.11 10.49 21.11
C GLU A 229 -15.80 9.25 21.96
N GLY A 230 -16.18 8.06 21.49
CA GLY A 230 -15.80 6.78 22.07
C GLY A 230 -14.28 6.61 22.14
N TYR A 231 -13.57 7.14 21.14
CA TYR A 231 -12.12 7.23 21.06
C TYR A 231 -11.52 8.50 21.69
N ARG A 232 -12.33 9.30 22.42
CA ARG A 232 -11.97 10.58 23.04
C ARG A 232 -11.45 11.64 22.05
N ILE A 233 -11.88 11.56 20.79
CA ILE A 233 -11.60 12.55 19.76
C ILE A 233 -12.77 13.52 19.70
N TYR A 234 -12.63 14.64 20.40
CA TYR A 234 -13.68 15.67 20.46
C TYR A 234 -13.49 16.79 19.43
N ARG A 235 -12.29 16.90 18.84
CA ARG A 235 -11.92 17.92 17.85
C ARG A 235 -11.18 17.28 16.69
N ALA A 236 -11.84 17.22 15.54
CA ALA A 236 -11.28 16.63 14.34
C ALA A 236 -12.04 17.07 13.10
N THR A 237 -11.36 17.08 11.96
CA THR A 237 -12.01 17.11 10.64
C THR A 237 -12.01 15.70 10.06
N VAL A 238 -13.20 15.18 9.78
CA VAL A 238 -13.43 13.87 9.18
C VAL A 238 -13.80 14.08 7.72
N LYS A 239 -12.96 13.63 6.79
CA LYS A 239 -13.23 13.73 5.35
C LYS A 239 -13.64 12.36 4.83
N LEU A 240 -14.83 12.28 4.26
CA LEU A 240 -15.39 11.05 3.70
C LEU A 240 -15.29 11.08 2.19
N TYR A 241 -14.61 10.12 1.58
CA TYR A 241 -14.49 10.03 0.13
C TYR A 241 -15.21 8.79 -0.38
N GLY A 242 -16.07 8.90 -1.39
CA GLY A 242 -16.79 7.76 -1.98
C GLY A 242 -17.91 7.21 -1.09
N GLU A 243 -18.17 5.90 -1.17
CA GLU A 243 -19.13 5.19 -0.30
C GLU A 243 -18.43 4.72 0.98
N VAL A 244 -18.65 5.42 2.08
CA VAL A 244 -17.98 5.16 3.36
C VAL A 244 -18.96 4.49 4.33
N THR A 245 -18.49 3.49 5.07
CA THR A 245 -19.23 2.84 6.17
C THR A 245 -18.80 3.36 7.54
N LEU A 246 -19.58 3.11 8.60
CA LEU A 246 -19.18 3.40 9.98
C LEU A 246 -17.92 2.61 10.38
N ASP A 247 -17.75 1.40 9.86
CA ASP A 247 -16.54 0.60 10.05
C ASP A 247 -15.31 1.30 9.42
N ASP A 248 -15.44 1.92 8.24
CA ASP A 248 -14.36 2.69 7.62
C ASP A 248 -13.93 3.90 8.47
N ILE A 249 -14.87 4.52 9.20
CA ILE A 249 -14.55 5.59 10.16
C ILE A 249 -13.72 5.04 11.31
N GLU A 250 -14.15 3.93 11.91
CA GLU A 250 -13.45 3.29 13.01
C GLU A 250 -12.03 2.87 12.59
N ASN A 251 -11.89 2.29 11.40
CA ASN A 251 -10.60 1.96 10.80
C ASN A 251 -9.71 3.17 10.55
N ALA A 252 -10.28 4.30 10.12
CA ALA A 252 -9.54 5.56 9.95
C ALA A 252 -9.06 6.15 11.27
N VAL A 253 -9.81 5.98 12.37
CA VAL A 253 -9.39 6.38 13.72
C VAL A 253 -8.24 5.50 14.24
N MET A 254 -8.31 4.19 13.97
CA MET A 254 -7.32 3.20 14.39
C MET A 254 -6.05 3.22 13.52
N GLY A 255 -6.14 3.76 12.30
CA GLY A 255 -5.02 3.91 11.36
C GLY A 255 -4.56 2.59 10.74
N THR A 256 -5.46 1.62 10.57
CA THR A 256 -5.11 0.21 10.40
C THR A 256 -5.17 -0.30 8.97
N ILE A 257 -6.23 0.06 8.24
CA ILE A 257 -6.51 -0.54 6.94
C ILE A 257 -5.80 0.19 5.82
N ILE A 258 -4.92 -0.54 5.14
CA ILE A 258 -4.13 -0.03 4.02
C ILE A 258 -4.57 -0.73 2.75
N TYR A 259 -5.03 0.04 1.76
CA TYR A 259 -5.23 -0.47 0.42
C TYR A 259 -3.90 -0.57 -0.33
N ARG A 260 -3.62 -1.73 -0.92
CA ARG A 260 -2.50 -1.95 -1.82
C ARG A 260 -3.03 -2.47 -3.16
N PRO A 261 -2.82 -1.74 -4.27
CA PRO A 261 -3.11 -2.26 -5.60
C PRO A 261 -2.37 -3.57 -5.82
N SER A 262 -3.13 -4.65 -6.05
CA SER A 262 -2.56 -5.99 -6.23
C SER A 262 -2.82 -6.53 -7.63
N ILE A 263 -1.92 -7.41 -8.07
CA ILE A 263 -2.04 -8.25 -9.27
C ILE A 263 -1.82 -9.69 -8.81
N VAL A 264 -2.61 -10.63 -9.34
CA VAL A 264 -2.44 -12.06 -9.05
C VAL A 264 -1.70 -12.72 -10.20
N MET A 265 -0.60 -13.39 -9.87
CA MET A 265 0.26 -14.15 -10.77
C MET A 265 0.05 -15.64 -10.50
N GLY A 266 -0.71 -16.33 -11.35
CA GLY A 266 -0.81 -17.79 -11.33
C GLY A 266 0.42 -18.39 -12.01
N ASN A 267 1.39 -18.87 -11.25
CA ASN A 267 2.64 -19.42 -11.75
C ASN A 267 2.55 -20.93 -12.01
N LYS A 268 3.55 -21.49 -12.72
CA LYS A 268 3.62 -22.89 -13.16
C LYS A 268 2.50 -23.30 -14.13
N ALA A 269 2.07 -22.37 -14.98
CA ALA A 269 1.08 -22.64 -16.03
C ALA A 269 1.55 -23.67 -17.08
N ASP A 270 2.83 -24.06 -17.07
CA ASP A 270 3.36 -25.19 -17.85
C ASP A 270 2.89 -26.57 -17.33
N LEU A 271 2.44 -26.63 -16.08
CA LEU A 271 1.88 -27.83 -15.45
C LEU A 271 0.34 -27.80 -15.38
N ASP A 272 -0.28 -26.74 -15.89
CA ASP A 272 -1.72 -26.54 -15.93
C ASP A 272 -2.24 -26.78 -17.36
N ASP A 273 -3.33 -27.53 -17.50
CA ASP A 273 -4.05 -27.70 -18.76
C ASP A 273 -4.91 -26.48 -19.12
N GLY A 274 -4.96 -25.50 -18.22
CA GLY A 274 -5.71 -24.25 -18.32
C GLY A 274 -6.89 -24.19 -17.37
N SER A 275 -7.33 -25.33 -16.83
CA SER A 275 -8.47 -25.40 -15.91
C SER A 275 -8.18 -24.66 -14.60
N LYS A 276 -6.96 -24.75 -14.08
CA LYS A 276 -6.57 -24.11 -12.81
C LYS A 276 -6.44 -22.60 -12.96
N CYS A 277 -5.93 -22.13 -14.09
CA CYS A 277 -5.94 -20.72 -14.43
C CYS A 277 -7.37 -20.15 -14.48
N GLU A 278 -8.32 -20.85 -15.10
CA GLU A 278 -9.72 -20.42 -15.16
C GLU A 278 -10.39 -20.44 -13.77
N GLU A 279 -10.12 -21.48 -12.98
CA GLU A 279 -10.54 -21.60 -11.58
C GLU A 279 -10.10 -20.38 -10.75
N LEU A 280 -8.82 -20.00 -10.86
CA LEU A 280 -8.27 -18.83 -10.18
C LEU A 280 -8.93 -17.53 -10.65
N ARG A 281 -9.14 -17.36 -11.97
CA ARG A 281 -9.83 -16.17 -12.53
C ARG A 281 -11.26 -16.02 -12.01
N LYS A 282 -11.97 -17.12 -11.79
CA LYS A 282 -13.34 -17.10 -11.22
C LYS A 282 -13.34 -16.76 -9.74
N THR A 283 -12.28 -17.14 -9.02
CA THR A 283 -12.16 -16.89 -7.57
C THR A 283 -11.68 -15.46 -7.26
N VAL A 284 -10.80 -14.90 -8.07
CA VAL A 284 -10.27 -13.55 -7.88
C VAL A 284 -11.33 -12.52 -8.30
N PRO A 285 -11.56 -11.44 -7.52
CA PRO A 285 -12.45 -10.36 -7.91
C PRO A 285 -12.12 -9.79 -9.29
N PRO A 286 -13.11 -9.54 -10.17
CA PRO A 286 -12.88 -9.12 -11.56
C PRO A 286 -12.02 -7.86 -11.72
N GLU A 287 -12.02 -6.98 -10.73
CA GLU A 287 -11.22 -5.75 -10.70
C GLU A 287 -9.73 -5.97 -10.43
N ILE A 288 -9.31 -7.17 -10.00
CA ILE A 288 -7.92 -7.54 -9.76
C ILE A 288 -7.40 -8.30 -10.99
N PRO A 289 -6.38 -7.79 -11.70
CA PRO A 289 -5.81 -8.49 -12.85
C PRO A 289 -5.22 -9.85 -12.44
N VAL A 290 -5.54 -10.89 -13.21
CA VAL A 290 -4.96 -12.24 -13.08
C VAL A 290 -4.12 -12.54 -14.31
N ILE A 291 -2.84 -12.85 -14.09
CA ILE A 291 -1.89 -13.26 -15.12
C ILE A 291 -1.48 -14.70 -14.83
N CYS A 292 -1.83 -15.62 -15.73
CA CYS A 292 -1.36 -17.00 -15.67
C CYS A 292 -0.07 -17.10 -16.47
N CYS A 293 0.98 -17.56 -15.83
CA CYS A 293 2.34 -17.50 -16.33
C CYS A 293 3.18 -18.70 -15.89
N SER A 294 4.34 -18.83 -16.50
CA SER A 294 5.33 -19.85 -16.16
C SER A 294 6.69 -19.20 -16.05
N ALA A 295 7.27 -19.18 -14.84
CA ALA A 295 8.65 -18.77 -14.64
C ALA A 295 9.64 -19.64 -15.43
N LEU A 296 9.30 -20.92 -15.66
CA LEU A 296 10.12 -21.89 -16.36
C LEU A 296 10.20 -21.59 -17.86
N THR A 297 9.04 -21.44 -18.51
CA THR A 297 8.97 -21.24 -19.97
C THR A 297 9.04 -19.75 -20.36
N GLY A 298 8.66 -18.85 -19.45
CA GLY A 298 8.49 -17.42 -19.70
C GLY A 298 7.11 -17.03 -20.24
N LYS A 299 6.23 -18.00 -20.52
CA LYS A 299 4.88 -17.75 -21.05
C LYS A 299 4.09 -16.81 -20.12
N GLY A 300 3.46 -15.79 -20.69
CA GLY A 300 2.55 -14.90 -19.98
C GLY A 300 3.22 -13.79 -19.17
N LEU A 301 4.55 -13.64 -19.27
CA LEU A 301 5.31 -12.61 -18.56
C LEU A 301 5.48 -11.32 -19.36
N GLU A 302 5.13 -11.32 -20.65
CA GLU A 302 5.46 -10.24 -21.61
C GLU A 302 4.79 -8.91 -21.23
N ASN A 303 3.59 -8.97 -20.65
CA ASN A 303 2.77 -7.79 -20.35
C ASN A 303 2.78 -7.40 -18.87
N VAL A 304 3.60 -8.02 -18.03
CA VAL A 304 3.59 -7.77 -16.57
C VAL A 304 3.86 -6.30 -16.25
N GLY A 305 4.84 -5.67 -16.91
CA GLY A 305 5.15 -4.25 -16.73
C GLY A 305 3.96 -3.34 -17.08
N ARG A 306 3.26 -3.63 -18.18
CA ARG A 306 2.06 -2.88 -18.59
C ARG A 306 0.93 -3.02 -17.58
N VAL A 307 0.65 -4.23 -17.11
CA VAL A 307 -0.42 -4.47 -16.12
C VAL A 307 -0.09 -3.78 -14.80
N ILE A 308 1.17 -3.76 -14.38
CA ILE A 308 1.64 -2.99 -13.21
C ILE A 308 1.38 -1.49 -13.42
N PHE A 309 1.80 -0.94 -14.56
CA PHE A 309 1.64 0.46 -14.89
C PHE A 309 0.17 0.90 -14.88
N GLU A 310 -0.71 0.10 -15.48
CA GLU A 310 -2.16 0.33 -15.48
C GLU A 310 -2.77 0.20 -14.07
N ARG A 311 -2.41 -0.86 -13.33
CA ARG A 311 -2.96 -1.15 -12.00
C ARG A 311 -2.57 -0.12 -10.95
N LEU A 312 -1.37 0.44 -11.05
CA LEU A 312 -0.91 1.49 -10.14
C LEU A 312 -1.53 2.86 -10.44
N GLU A 313 -2.28 2.99 -11.54
CA GLU A 313 -2.88 4.25 -11.99
C GLU A 313 -1.82 5.36 -12.07
N ILE A 314 -0.66 5.07 -12.68
CA ILE A 314 0.45 6.01 -12.86
C ILE A 314 0.58 6.45 -14.31
N MET A 315 1.30 7.55 -14.52
CA MET A 315 1.63 8.13 -15.82
C MET A 315 3.04 8.72 -15.81
N ARG A 316 3.64 8.82 -16.98
CA ARG A 316 4.95 9.40 -17.25
C ARG A 316 4.79 10.80 -17.79
N ILE A 317 5.49 11.74 -17.17
CA ILE A 317 5.52 13.14 -17.57
C ILE A 317 6.97 13.54 -17.84
N TYR A 318 7.25 14.05 -19.03
CA TYR A 318 8.59 14.45 -19.43
C TYR A 318 8.80 15.92 -19.11
N THR A 319 9.75 16.23 -18.24
CA THR A 319 10.04 17.61 -17.88
C THR A 319 10.89 18.27 -18.95
N LYS A 320 10.57 19.52 -19.31
CA LYS A 320 11.31 20.29 -20.30
C LYS A 320 11.74 21.63 -19.69
N PRO A 321 13.06 21.90 -19.56
CA PRO A 321 13.53 23.23 -19.20
C PRO A 321 13.27 24.25 -20.32
N VAL A 322 13.17 25.52 -19.95
CA VAL A 322 12.99 26.62 -20.93
C VAL A 322 14.18 26.63 -21.90
N ASN A 323 13.89 26.62 -23.20
CA ASN A 323 14.88 26.59 -24.29
C ASN A 323 15.80 25.35 -24.31
N ALA A 324 15.40 24.25 -23.67
CA ALA A 324 16.12 22.98 -23.73
C ALA A 324 15.23 21.87 -24.29
N GLU A 325 15.87 20.76 -24.65
CA GLU A 325 15.19 19.52 -25.02
C GLU A 325 14.51 18.88 -23.79
N PRO A 326 13.40 18.14 -23.99
CA PRO A 326 12.77 17.36 -22.94
C PRO A 326 13.75 16.35 -22.31
N SER A 327 13.62 16.13 -21.00
CA SER A 327 14.33 15.05 -20.31
C SER A 327 13.95 13.70 -20.91
N LYS A 328 14.95 12.84 -21.16
CA LYS A 328 14.72 11.43 -21.56
C LYS A 328 14.15 10.57 -20.44
N LYS A 329 14.33 10.99 -19.18
CA LYS A 329 13.79 10.29 -18.01
C LYS A 329 12.47 10.94 -17.61
N PRO A 330 11.35 10.22 -17.60
CA PRO A 330 10.09 10.77 -17.17
C PRO A 330 10.04 10.89 -15.64
N LEU A 331 9.23 11.83 -15.19
CA LEU A 331 8.68 11.86 -13.84
C LEU A 331 7.44 10.96 -13.80
N VAL A 332 7.41 10.03 -12.85
CA VAL A 332 6.25 9.15 -12.66
C VAL A 332 5.31 9.76 -11.61
N ILE A 333 4.05 9.99 -11.99
CA ILE A 333 3.03 10.59 -11.15
C ILE A 333 1.70 9.84 -11.27
N LYS A 334 0.73 10.08 -10.39
CA LYS A 334 -0.59 9.45 -10.46
C LYS A 334 -1.40 9.98 -11.64
N LYS A 335 -2.20 9.12 -12.27
CA LYS A 335 -3.17 9.51 -13.29
C LYS A 335 -4.17 10.50 -12.71
N GLY A 336 -4.54 11.49 -13.51
CA GLY A 336 -5.43 12.57 -13.10
C GLY A 336 -4.71 13.73 -12.38
N SER A 337 -3.39 13.65 -12.18
CA SER A 337 -2.63 14.76 -11.60
C SER A 337 -2.61 15.99 -12.50
N THR A 338 -2.64 17.15 -11.85
CA THR A 338 -2.61 18.44 -12.53
C THR A 338 -1.18 18.91 -12.79
N VAL A 339 -1.04 19.91 -13.66
CA VAL A 339 0.23 20.61 -13.89
C VAL A 339 0.85 21.12 -12.59
N LEU A 340 0.04 21.65 -11.67
CA LEU A 340 0.54 22.17 -10.39
C LEU A 340 1.09 21.06 -9.48
N GLU A 341 0.48 19.88 -9.49
CA GLU A 341 1.00 18.71 -8.76
C GLU A 341 2.33 18.22 -9.34
N VAL A 342 2.49 18.25 -10.67
CA VAL A 342 3.77 18.00 -11.33
C VAL A 342 4.82 19.04 -10.92
N ALA A 343 4.46 20.33 -10.89
CA ALA A 343 5.37 21.38 -10.43
C ALA A 343 5.90 21.10 -9.02
N LYS A 344 5.01 20.69 -8.12
CA LYS A 344 5.32 20.32 -6.73
C LYS A 344 6.22 19.10 -6.64
N ALA A 345 6.02 18.11 -7.50
CA ALA A 345 6.83 16.90 -7.55
C ALA A 345 8.26 17.17 -8.06
N ILE A 346 8.45 18.19 -8.91
CA ILE A 346 9.78 18.61 -9.37
C ILE A 346 10.50 19.42 -8.28
N HIS A 347 9.90 20.52 -7.81
CA HIS A 347 10.51 21.35 -6.77
C HIS A 347 9.49 22.24 -6.06
N LYS A 348 9.70 22.51 -4.76
CA LYS A 348 8.80 23.36 -3.96
C LYS A 348 8.70 24.79 -4.48
N ASP A 349 9.76 25.32 -5.08
CA ASP A 349 9.79 26.70 -5.60
C ASP A 349 8.97 26.83 -6.89
N LEU A 350 9.00 25.81 -7.76
CA LEU A 350 8.16 25.79 -8.97
C LEU A 350 6.67 25.76 -8.61
N TYR A 351 6.30 25.08 -7.53
CA TYR A 351 4.94 25.09 -7.00
C TYR A 351 4.54 26.46 -6.44
N ARG A 352 5.39 27.09 -5.63
CA ARG A 352 5.08 28.39 -4.98
C ARG A 352 5.06 29.54 -5.97
N GLY A 353 5.95 29.54 -6.94
CA GLY A 353 6.08 30.57 -7.95
C GLY A 353 5.29 30.31 -9.22
N PHE A 354 4.47 29.25 -9.29
CA PHE A 354 3.81 28.83 -10.52
C PHE A 354 3.03 29.97 -11.20
N LYS A 355 3.33 30.27 -12.47
CA LYS A 355 2.56 31.22 -13.29
C LYS A 355 1.72 30.52 -14.34
N TYR A 356 2.34 29.64 -15.12
CA TYR A 356 1.71 28.83 -16.16
C TYR A 356 2.65 27.69 -16.56
N ALA A 357 2.15 26.74 -17.35
CA ALA A 357 2.99 25.77 -18.04
C ALA A 357 2.74 25.81 -19.55
N ARG A 358 3.72 25.34 -20.31
CA ARG A 358 3.54 24.93 -21.70
C ARG A 358 3.58 23.42 -21.78
N ILE A 359 2.67 22.85 -22.55
CA ILE A 359 2.54 21.40 -22.67
C ILE A 359 2.61 20.95 -24.13
N TRP A 360 3.14 19.74 -24.33
CA TRP A 360 3.11 19.01 -25.59
C TRP A 360 2.67 17.59 -25.30
N GLY A 361 1.92 16.97 -26.21
CA GLY A 361 1.52 15.58 -26.06
C GLY A 361 -0.01 15.39 -25.98
N PRO A 362 -0.47 14.22 -25.51
CA PRO A 362 -1.87 13.81 -25.60
C PRO A 362 -2.90 14.68 -24.86
N SER A 363 -2.49 15.50 -23.88
CA SER A 363 -3.41 16.45 -23.21
C SER A 363 -3.43 17.85 -23.83
N ALA A 364 -2.51 18.15 -24.76
CA ALA A 364 -2.43 19.43 -25.43
C ALA A 364 -3.30 19.45 -26.70
N ASN A 365 -4.03 20.54 -26.92
CA ASN A 365 -4.74 20.81 -28.16
C ASN A 365 -3.79 21.12 -29.32
N TYR A 366 -2.66 21.77 -29.02
CA TYR A 366 -1.59 22.07 -29.96
C TYR A 366 -0.23 22.10 -29.25
N PRO A 367 0.88 21.83 -29.96
CA PRO A 367 2.23 21.86 -29.39
C PRO A 367 2.56 23.18 -28.69
N GLY A 368 2.94 23.12 -27.41
CA GLY A 368 3.32 24.28 -26.62
C GLY A 368 2.13 25.08 -26.10
N GLU A 369 0.94 24.47 -26.03
CA GLU A 369 -0.25 25.08 -25.45
C GLU A 369 0.03 25.60 -24.04
N ARG A 370 -0.35 26.85 -23.80
CA ARG A 370 -0.23 27.47 -22.49
C ARG A 370 -1.43 27.08 -21.62
N VAL A 371 -1.14 26.44 -20.50
CA VAL A 371 -2.17 25.94 -19.57
C VAL A 371 -1.97 26.49 -18.15
N GLY A 372 -3.08 26.50 -17.40
CA GLY A 372 -3.11 26.89 -15.99
C GLY A 372 -2.71 25.76 -15.05
N SER A 373 -2.82 26.01 -13.74
CA SER A 373 -2.47 25.06 -12.67
C SER A 373 -3.30 23.79 -12.66
N ASP A 374 -4.58 23.91 -13.04
CA ASP A 374 -5.59 22.86 -12.86
C ASP A 374 -5.74 21.96 -14.07
N HIS A 375 -4.95 22.20 -15.13
CA HIS A 375 -4.95 21.36 -16.33
C HIS A 375 -4.52 19.95 -15.97
N ILE A 376 -5.33 18.97 -16.39
CA ILE A 376 -5.11 17.55 -16.12
C ILE A 376 -4.20 16.97 -17.21
N LEU A 377 -3.07 16.40 -16.80
CA LEU A 377 -2.09 15.81 -17.70
C LEU A 377 -2.45 14.36 -18.05
N LYS A 378 -1.86 13.86 -19.13
CA LYS A 378 -1.94 12.48 -19.61
C LYS A 378 -0.55 11.85 -19.71
N ASP A 379 -0.51 10.52 -19.73
CA ASP A 379 0.73 9.77 -19.97
C ASP A 379 1.37 10.19 -21.29
N GLY A 380 2.67 10.47 -21.25
CA GLY A 380 3.43 10.91 -22.41
C GLY A 380 3.53 12.42 -22.59
N ASP A 381 2.84 13.23 -21.77
CA ASP A 381 2.94 14.68 -21.88
C ASP A 381 4.34 15.19 -21.52
N ILE A 382 4.77 16.22 -22.24
CA ILE A 382 5.95 17.02 -21.95
C ILE A 382 5.48 18.32 -21.30
N VAL A 383 6.09 18.71 -20.18
CA VAL A 383 5.71 19.89 -19.40
C VAL A 383 6.90 20.81 -19.20
N GLU A 384 6.75 22.08 -19.61
CA GLU A 384 7.68 23.18 -19.34
C GLU A 384 7.01 24.17 -18.37
N ILE A 385 7.57 24.31 -17.17
CA ILE A 385 6.98 25.12 -16.10
C ILE A 385 7.62 26.50 -16.07
N HIS A 386 6.77 27.54 -16.04
CA HIS A 386 7.17 28.92 -15.89
C HIS A 386 6.79 29.42 -14.49
N ALA A 387 7.81 29.64 -13.66
CA ALA A 387 7.66 30.14 -12.30
C ALA A 387 8.22 31.57 -12.14
N ALA A 388 7.79 32.27 -11.08
CA ALA A 388 8.14 33.65 -10.75
C ALA A 388 9.55 33.81 -10.17
#